data_AF-A0A9E0FL47-F1
#
_entry.id   AF-A0A9E0FL47-F1
#
_cell.length_a   1.000
_cell.length_b   1.000
_cell.length_c   1.000
_cell.angle_alpha   90.00
_cell.angle_beta   90.00
_cell.angle_gamma   90.00
#
_symmetry.space_group_name_H-M   'P 1'
#
loop_
_entity.id
_entity.type
_entity.pdbx_description
1 polymer ?
#
loop_
_entity_poly.entity_id
_entity_poly.type
_entity_poly.pdbx_seq_one_letter_code
_entity_poly.pdbx_strand_id
1 'polypeptide(L)'
;MPRAEFDAATFYAALDAARAARQMNWKQVAEASGVSASTLTRLAQRRRPDVDSMAALLAWSGLSADSFVVGDQERPRAEPLSQIATYLGTDPNLSQSGREAMMQVISAAYVQLKSR
;
A
#
# COMPACT_ATOMS: atom_id res chain seq x y z
N MET A 1 -5.82 6.24 -22.39
CA MET A 1 -5.04 6.42 -21.15
C MET A 1 -4.92 5.06 -20.50
N PRO A 2 -3.73 4.44 -20.42
CA PRO A 2 -3.57 3.22 -19.63
C PRO A 2 -3.96 3.54 -18.19
N ARG A 3 -4.99 2.86 -17.68
CA ARG A 3 -5.55 3.15 -16.36
C ARG A 3 -5.21 1.99 -15.45
N ALA A 4 -4.27 2.21 -14.54
CA ALA A 4 -4.10 1.30 -13.40
C ALA A 4 -5.38 1.36 -12.56
N GLU A 5 -5.93 0.20 -12.25
CA GLU A 5 -7.16 0.05 -11.49
C GLU A 5 -6.94 -0.89 -10.31
N PHE A 6 -7.51 -0.53 -9.16
CA PHE A 6 -7.58 -1.41 -8.01
C PHE A 6 -8.72 -2.40 -8.19
N ASP A 7 -8.41 -3.69 -8.26
CA ASP A 7 -9.37 -4.77 -8.35
C ASP A 7 -9.93 -5.12 -6.96
N ALA A 8 -10.99 -4.40 -6.58
CA ALA A 8 -11.69 -4.61 -5.32
C ALA A 8 -12.35 -6.00 -5.21
N ALA A 9 -12.69 -6.63 -6.33
CA ALA A 9 -13.30 -7.97 -6.31
C ALA A 9 -12.27 -9.04 -5.93
N THR A 10 -11.10 -9.01 -6.58
CA THR A 10 -9.99 -9.91 -6.25
C THR A 10 -9.48 -9.64 -4.83
N PHE A 11 -9.42 -8.37 -4.41
CA PHE A 11 -9.05 -8.04 -3.03
C PHE A 11 -10.03 -8.61 -2.00
N TYR A 12 -11.35 -8.47 -2.23
CA TYR A 12 -12.36 -9.03 -1.33
C TYR A 12 -12.27 -10.56 -1.26
N ALA A 13 -12.09 -11.24 -2.39
CA ALA A 13 -11.94 -12.69 -2.42
C ALA A 13 -10.70 -13.17 -1.63
N ALA A 14 -9.57 -12.46 -1.76
CA ALA A 14 -8.36 -12.75 -0.99
C ALA A 14 -8.57 -12.54 0.52
N LEU A 15 -9.27 -11.46 0.91
CA LEU A 15 -9.65 -11.23 2.31
C LEU A 15 -10.59 -12.32 2.84
N ASP A 16 -11.52 -12.79 2.03
CA ASP A 16 -12.45 -13.85 2.42
C ASP A 16 -11.73 -15.18 2.67
N ALA A 17 -10.75 -15.51 1.83
CA ALA A 17 -9.87 -16.66 2.06
C ALA A 17 -9.04 -16.50 3.34
N ALA A 18 -8.48 -15.31 3.57
CA ALA A 18 -7.71 -14.98 4.78
C ALA A 18 -8.57 -15.05 6.06
N ARG A 19 -9.84 -14.64 5.97
CA ARG A 19 -10.85 -14.76 7.03
C ARG A 19 -11.20 -16.22 7.31
N ALA A 20 -11.48 -17.00 6.26
CA ALA A 20 -11.85 -18.40 6.37
C ALA A 20 -10.72 -19.26 6.97
N ALA A 21 -9.48 -19.01 6.56
CA ALA A 21 -8.30 -19.69 7.11
C ALA A 21 -8.12 -19.46 8.62
N ARG A 22 -8.56 -18.29 9.11
CA ARG A 22 -8.55 -17.94 10.55
C ARG A 22 -9.86 -18.30 11.27
N GLN A 23 -10.81 -18.95 10.59
CA GLN A 23 -12.12 -19.33 11.11
C GLN A 23 -12.93 -18.14 11.69
N MET A 24 -12.78 -16.96 11.10
CA MET A 24 -13.42 -15.73 11.58
C MET A 24 -14.71 -15.43 10.81
N ASN A 25 -15.67 -14.77 11.47
CA ASN A 25 -16.76 -14.08 10.78
C ASN A 25 -16.37 -12.62 10.47
N TRP A 26 -17.15 -11.94 9.63
CA TRP A 26 -16.83 -10.56 9.22
C TRP A 26 -16.86 -9.54 10.35
N LYS A 27 -17.64 -9.76 11.42
CA LYS A 27 -17.62 -8.89 12.61
C LYS A 27 -16.27 -8.99 13.32
N GLN A 28 -15.75 -10.20 13.49
CA GLN A 28 -14.43 -10.41 14.09
C GLN A 28 -13.31 -9.83 13.21
N VAL A 29 -13.45 -9.87 11.87
CA VAL A 29 -12.49 -9.22 10.97
C VAL A 29 -12.50 -7.71 11.17
N ALA A 30 -13.68 -7.08 11.25
CA ALA A 30 -13.79 -5.64 11.51
C ALA A 30 -13.07 -5.23 12.80
N GLU A 31 -13.30 -5.99 13.88
CA GLU A 31 -12.65 -5.77 15.17
C GLU A 31 -11.13 -5.98 15.08
N ALA A 32 -10.67 -7.06 14.45
CA ALA A 32 -9.26 -7.41 14.37
C ALA A 32 -8.44 -6.50 13.43
N SER A 33 -9.05 -5.99 12.36
CA SER A 33 -8.38 -5.09 11.42
C SER A 33 -8.64 -3.62 11.74
N GLY A 34 -9.49 -3.29 12.73
CA GLY A 34 -9.82 -1.91 13.10
C GLY A 34 -10.67 -1.15 12.08
N VAL A 35 -11.32 -1.83 11.12
CA VAL A 35 -12.21 -1.19 10.14
C VAL A 35 -13.67 -1.36 10.54
N SER A 36 -14.55 -0.48 10.03
CA SER A 36 -15.99 -0.62 10.29
C SER A 36 -16.61 -1.80 9.54
N ALA A 37 -17.67 -2.40 10.09
CA ALA A 37 -18.47 -3.39 9.36
C ALA A 37 -19.06 -2.84 8.05
N SER A 38 -19.39 -1.54 8.01
CA SER A 38 -19.88 -0.87 6.80
C SER A 38 -18.81 -0.85 5.68
N THR A 39 -17.54 -0.66 6.04
CA THR A 39 -16.40 -0.77 5.12
C THR A 39 -16.34 -2.14 4.47
N LEU A 40 -16.48 -3.22 5.26
CA LEU A 40 -16.48 -4.59 4.76
C LEU A 40 -17.69 -4.89 3.87
N THR A 41 -18.88 -4.41 4.23
CA THR A 41 -20.09 -4.54 3.40
C THR A 41 -19.93 -3.84 2.05
N ARG A 42 -19.41 -2.60 2.05
CA ARG A 42 -19.10 -1.87 0.82
C ARG A 42 -18.09 -2.62 -0.04
N LEU A 43 -17.07 -3.21 0.59
CA LEU A 43 -16.05 -3.97 -0.11
C LEU A 43 -16.62 -5.25 -0.74
N ALA A 44 -17.52 -5.95 -0.05
CA ALA A 44 -18.27 -7.09 -0.61
C ALA A 44 -19.10 -6.69 -1.84
N GLN A 45 -19.58 -5.44 -1.89
CA GLN A 45 -20.25 -4.84 -3.04
C GLN A 45 -19.28 -4.32 -4.11
N ARG A 46 -18.00 -4.72 -4.05
CA ARG A 46 -16.93 -4.33 -4.99
C ARG A 46 -16.63 -2.82 -5.00
N ARG A 47 -17.04 -2.09 -3.96
CA ARG A 47 -16.65 -0.68 -3.81
C ARG A 47 -15.25 -0.60 -3.23
N ARG A 48 -14.45 0.32 -3.77
CA ARG A 48 -13.07 0.50 -3.32
C ARG A 48 -13.05 1.01 -1.86
N PRO A 49 -12.14 0.47 -1.02
CA PRO A 49 -11.88 1.04 0.29
C PRO A 49 -11.17 2.39 0.13
N ASP A 50 -11.26 3.25 1.14
CA ASP A 50 -10.31 4.37 1.27
C ASP A 50 -8.91 3.84 1.65
N VAL A 51 -7.92 4.74 1.61
CA VAL A 51 -6.50 4.38 1.80
C VAL A 51 -6.26 3.77 3.17
N ASP A 52 -6.86 4.34 4.23
CA ASP A 52 -6.67 3.88 5.61
C ASP A 52 -7.29 2.50 5.82
N SER A 53 -8.52 2.30 5.34
CA SER A 53 -9.20 1.00 5.40
C SER A 53 -8.42 -0.07 4.63
N MET A 54 -7.86 0.29 3.48
CA MET A 54 -7.03 -0.61 2.68
C MET A 54 -5.76 -1.00 3.45
N ALA A 55 -5.03 -0.03 4.00
CA ALA A 55 -3.81 -0.27 4.76
C ALA A 55 -4.06 -1.17 5.97
N ALA A 56 -5.13 -0.91 6.72
CA ALA A 56 -5.51 -1.71 7.88
C ALA A 56 -5.85 -3.17 7.52
N LEU A 57 -6.57 -3.37 6.43
CA LEU A 57 -6.92 -4.72 5.93
C LEU A 57 -5.70 -5.47 5.36
N LEU A 58 -4.78 -4.79 4.67
CA LEU A 58 -3.53 -5.36 4.19
C LEU A 58 -2.64 -5.79 5.35
N ALA A 59 -2.49 -4.94 6.37
CA ALA A 59 -1.72 -5.24 7.58
C ALA A 59 -2.30 -6.45 8.33
N TRP A 60 -3.63 -6.52 8.50
CA TRP A 60 -4.28 -7.66 9.15
C TRP A 60 -4.14 -8.97 8.35
N SER A 61 -4.33 -8.90 7.04
CA SER A 61 -4.35 -10.09 6.18
C SER A 61 -2.96 -10.62 5.84
N GLY A 62 -1.94 -9.75 5.83
CA GLY A 62 -0.60 -10.03 5.32
C GLY A 62 -0.49 -9.97 3.79
N LEU A 63 -1.52 -9.44 3.12
CA LEU A 63 -1.56 -9.31 1.66
C LEU A 63 -0.77 -8.08 1.19
N SER A 64 -0.28 -8.12 -0.05
CA SER A 64 0.36 -6.97 -0.70
C SER A 64 -0.63 -6.23 -1.60
N ALA A 65 -0.68 -4.90 -1.50
CA ALA A 65 -1.51 -4.05 -2.36
C ALA A 65 -1.22 -4.28 -3.85
N ASP A 66 0.04 -4.56 -4.17
CA ASP A 66 0.52 -4.76 -5.54
C ASP A 66 -0.19 -5.90 -6.26
N SER A 67 -0.67 -6.91 -5.54
CA SER A 67 -1.40 -8.05 -6.11
C SER A 67 -2.79 -7.65 -6.63
N PHE A 68 -3.28 -6.46 -6.29
CA PHE A 68 -4.62 -5.99 -6.62
C PHE A 68 -4.61 -4.76 -7.54
N VAL A 69 -3.43 -4.33 -8.00
CA VAL A 69 -3.30 -3.24 -8.99
C VAL A 69 -3.16 -3.87 -10.38
N VAL A 70 -4.23 -3.77 -11.16
CA VAL A 70 -4.32 -4.30 -12.53
C VAL A 70 -4.09 -3.15 -13.52
N GLY A 71 -3.30 -3.39 -14.57
CA GLY A 71 -3.02 -2.42 -15.61
C GLY A 71 -2.21 -3.02 -16.75
N ASP A 72 -2.42 -2.52 -17.96
CA ASP A 72 -1.97 -3.14 -19.21
C ASP A 72 -0.52 -2.79 -19.60
N GLN A 73 0.29 -2.28 -18.67
CA GLN A 73 1.64 -1.78 -18.95
C GLN A 73 2.64 -2.33 -17.95
N GLU A 74 3.85 -2.63 -18.42
CA GLU A 74 5.02 -2.82 -17.56
C GLU A 74 5.09 -1.62 -16.59
N ARG A 75 5.08 -1.91 -15.28
CA ARG A 75 5.18 -0.86 -14.26
C ARG A 75 6.45 -0.05 -14.54
N PRO A 76 6.35 1.27 -14.76
CA PRO A 76 7.55 2.09 -14.95
C PRO A 76 8.48 1.87 -13.76
N ARG A 77 9.75 1.58 -14.03
CA ARG A 77 10.74 1.48 -12.96
C ARG A 77 10.78 2.83 -12.25
N ALA A 78 10.50 2.83 -10.95
CA ALA A 78 10.55 4.05 -10.16
C ALA A 78 11.92 4.72 -10.31
N GLU A 79 11.95 6.05 -10.46
CA GLU A 79 13.21 6.79 -10.52
C GLU A 79 14.06 6.48 -9.26
N PRO A 80 15.39 6.35 -9.39
CA PRO A 80 16.24 5.95 -8.27
C PRO A 80 16.07 6.81 -7.00
N LEU A 81 15.90 8.13 -7.16
CA LEU A 81 15.65 9.04 -6.03
C LEU A 81 14.34 8.74 -5.30
N SER A 82 13.29 8.33 -6.02
CA SER A 82 12.01 7.96 -5.41
C SER A 82 12.15 6.70 -4.56
N GLN A 83 12.93 5.72 -5.02
CA GLN A 83 13.21 4.50 -4.24
C GLN A 83 13.98 4.83 -2.96
N ILE A 84 15.01 5.68 -3.06
CA ILE A 84 15.80 6.13 -1.90
C ILE A 84 14.89 6.85 -0.88
N ALA A 85 13.99 7.71 -1.35
CA ALA A 85 13.02 8.38 -0.48
C ALA A 85 12.14 7.39 0.28
N THR A 86 11.68 6.32 -0.37
CA THR A 86 10.90 5.26 0.29
C THR A 86 11.70 4.58 1.41
N TYR A 87 12.96 4.22 1.16
CA TYR A 87 13.79 3.58 2.17
C TYR A 87 14.08 4.50 3.36
N LEU A 88 14.44 5.77 3.11
CA LEU A 88 14.69 6.72 4.19
C LEU A 88 13.42 7.08 4.98
N GLY A 89 12.27 7.17 4.31
CA GLY A 89 10.99 7.45 4.95
C GLY A 89 10.52 6.36 5.91
N THR A 90 10.95 5.11 5.67
CA THR A 90 10.57 3.94 6.47
C THR A 90 11.63 3.50 7.48
N ASP A 91 12.81 4.13 7.50
CA ASP A 91 13.89 3.79 8.43
C ASP A 91 13.55 4.19 9.88
N PRO A 92 13.39 3.24 10.81
CA PRO A 92 13.07 3.52 12.20
C PRO A 92 14.24 4.18 12.96
N ASN A 93 15.46 4.16 12.44
CA ASN A 93 16.64 4.73 13.09
C ASN A 93 16.83 6.23 12.81
N LEU A 94 16.03 6.80 11.89
CA LEU A 94 16.11 8.21 11.52
C LEU A 94 14.95 9.00 12.13
N SER A 95 15.27 10.13 12.77
CA SER A 95 14.27 11.13 13.12
C SER A 95 13.70 11.77 11.85
N GLN A 96 12.52 12.38 11.95
CA GLN A 96 11.90 13.08 10.83
C GLN A 96 12.84 14.14 10.22
N SER A 97 13.49 14.95 11.06
CA SER A 97 14.48 15.93 10.62
C SER A 97 15.72 15.30 9.98
N GLY A 98 16.16 14.14 10.46
CA GLY A 98 17.26 13.38 9.87
C GLY A 98 16.91 12.84 8.48
N ARG A 99 15.68 12.34 8.28
CA ARG A 99 15.17 11.90 6.97
C ARG A 99 15.17 13.04 5.96
N GLU A 100 14.71 14.21 6.37
CA GLU A 100 14.68 15.42 5.54
C GLU A 100 16.09 15.88 5.15
N ALA A 101 17.01 15.96 6.12
CA ALA A 101 18.40 16.34 5.86
C ALA A 101 19.10 15.37 4.90
N MET A 102 18.94 14.06 5.10
CA MET A 102 19.50 13.02 4.22
C MET A 102 18.94 13.13 2.81
N MET A 103 17.63 13.31 2.67
CA MET A 103 17.00 13.50 1.36
C MET A 103 17.51 14.75 0.63
N GLN A 104 17.76 15.83 1.36
CA GLN A 104 18.30 17.06 0.78
C GLN A 104 19.72 16.87 0.24
N VAL A 105 20.60 16.24 1.02
CA VAL A 105 21.99 15.95 0.61
C VAL A 105 22.02 15.02 -0.61
N ILE A 106 21.26 13.92 -0.56
CA ILE A 106 21.24 12.93 -1.65
C ILE A 106 20.66 13.54 -2.92
N SER A 107 19.57 14.31 -2.82
CA SER A 107 18.95 14.94 -3.99
C SER A 107 19.89 15.95 -4.63
N ALA A 108 20.56 16.79 -3.84
CA ALA A 108 21.54 17.76 -4.33
C ALA A 108 22.70 17.06 -5.05
N ALA A 109 23.28 16.02 -4.42
CA ALA A 109 24.36 15.23 -5.03
C ALA A 109 23.90 14.54 -6.33
N TYR A 110 22.70 13.94 -6.33
CA TYR A 110 22.16 13.25 -7.50
C TYR A 110 21.94 14.20 -8.67
N VAL A 111 21.37 15.39 -8.44
CA VAL A 111 21.18 16.40 -9.49
C VAL A 111 22.52 16.87 -10.07
N GLN A 112 23.50 17.12 -9.20
CA GLN A 112 24.83 17.56 -9.64
C GLN A 112 25.56 16.48 -10.45
N LEU A 113 25.41 15.21 -10.09
CA LEU A 113 26.08 14.08 -10.74
C LEU A 113 25.33 13.54 -11.97
N LYS A 114 24.01 13.72 -12.06
CA LYS A 114 23.18 13.32 -13.22
C LYS A 114 23.48 14.14 -14.49
N SER A 115 24.34 15.14 -14.39
CA SER A 115 24.78 15.99 -15.50
C SER A 115 26.10 15.50 -16.11
N ARG A 116 26.10 14.31 -16.73
CA ARG A 116 27.14 13.82 -17.66
C ARG A 116 26.53 12.86 -18.67
#